data_AF-A0A3S1TI71-F1
#
_entry.id   AF-A0A3S1TI71-F1
#
_cell.length_a   1.000
_cell.length_b   1.000
_cell.length_c   1.000
_cell.angle_alpha   90.00
_cell.angle_beta   90.00
_cell.angle_gamma   90.00
#
_symmetry.space_group_name_H-M   'P 1'
#
loop_
_entity.id
_entity.type
_entity.pdbx_description
1 polymer ?
#
loop_
_entity_poly.entity_id
_entity_poly.type
_entity_poly.pdbx_seq_one_letter_code
_entity_poly.pdbx_strand_id
1 'polypeptide(L)' 'SVKVHVNGEPVAMQRSGARCCGQALVPAAEHQRFHSVWRGSYGSIVTAIVRLEDGRSAGAYLVTGGIG' A
#
# COMPACT_ATOMS: atom_id res chain seq x y z
N SER A 1 -14.57 8.64 -1.09
CA SER A 1 -13.16 8.95 -0.76
C SER A 1 -12.28 7.76 -1.05
N VAL A 2 -11.01 8.00 -1.39
CA VAL A 2 -9.99 6.95 -1.58
C VAL A 2 -8.90 7.18 -0.54
N LYS A 3 -8.54 6.14 0.20
CA LYS A 3 -7.43 6.15 1.16
C LYS A 3 -6.46 5.04 0.80
N VAL A 4 -5.18 5.37 0.69
CA VAL A 4 -4.11 4.41 0.44
C VAL A 4 -3.10 4.52 1.57
N HIS A 5 -2.58 3.38 2.03
CA HIS A 5 -1.52 3.32 3.02
C HIS A 5 -0.40 2.38 2.55
N VAL A 6 0.83 2.70 2.93
CA VAL A 6 2.00 1.83 2.75
C VAL A 6 2.58 1.56 4.13
N ASN A 7 2.64 0.28 4.53
CA ASN A 7 3.09 -0.13 5.86
C ASN A 7 2.33 0.56 7.02
N GLY A 8 1.06 0.89 6.80
CA GLY A 8 0.21 1.61 7.77
C GLY A 8 0.28 3.13 7.65
N GLU A 9 1.28 3.68 6.97
CA GLU A 9 1.44 5.12 6.79
C GLU A 9 0.58 5.65 5.63
N PRO A 10 -0.12 6.79 5.79
CA PRO A 10 -1.01 7.33 4.78
C PRO A 10 -0.24 7.86 3.56
N VAL A 11 -0.77 7.59 2.37
CA VAL A 11 -0.26 8.14 1.10
C VAL A 11 -1.10 9.35 0.70
N ALA A 12 -0.42 10.45 0.34
CA ALA A 12 -1.09 11.61 -0.23
C ALA A 12 -1.65 11.28 -1.61
N MET A 13 -2.98 11.38 -1.75
CA MET A 13 -3.69 11.02 -2.97
C MET A 13 -4.11 12.25 -3.77
N GLN A 14 -3.86 12.21 -5.07
CA GLN A 14 -4.31 13.15 -6.07
C GLN A 14 -5.41 12.50 -6.91
N ARG A 15 -6.45 13.26 -7.25
CA ARG A 15 -7.56 12.79 -8.08
C ARG A 15 -7.69 13.64 -9.34
N SER A 16 -7.75 12.98 -10.48
CA SER A 16 -8.09 13.59 -11.78
C SER A 16 -9.22 12.80 -12.41
N GLY A 17 -10.45 13.33 -12.32
CA GLY A 17 -11.67 12.62 -12.71
C GLY A 17 -11.83 11.29 -11.95
N ALA A 18 -11.84 10.17 -12.70
CA ALA A 18 -11.92 8.83 -12.14
C ALA A 18 -10.56 8.25 -11.69
N ARG A 19 -9.44 8.87 -12.09
CA ARG A 19 -8.10 8.38 -11.76
C ARG A 19 -7.65 8.92 -10.41
N CYS A 20 -7.13 8.03 -9.56
CA CYS A 20 -6.45 8.39 -8.32
C CYS A 20 -4.98 7.95 -8.40
N CYS A 21 -4.06 8.82 -8.01
CA CYS A 21 -2.63 8.54 -7.95
C CYS A 21 -2.06 9.01 -6.62
N GLY A 22 -1.03 8.33 -6.14
CA GLY A 22 -0.28 8.70 -4.94
C GLY A 22 1.09 8.08 -5.00
N GLN A 23 2.02 8.61 -4.22
CA GLN A 23 3.39 8.11 -4.16
C GLN A 23 3.86 8.06 -2.71
N ALA A 24 4.60 7.02 -2.37
CA ALA A 24 5.32 6.89 -1.11
C ALA A 24 6.77 6.50 -1.39
N LEU A 25 7.69 7.10 -0.65
CA LEU A 25 9.08 6.67 -0.59
C LEU A 25 9.23 5.74 0.61
N VAL A 26 9.76 4.54 0.37
CA VAL A 26 10.00 3.55 1.42
C VAL A 26 11.48 3.20 1.46
N PRO A 27 12.11 3.14 2.64
CA PRO A 27 13.49 2.68 2.76
C PRO A 27 13.66 1.27 2.19
N ALA A 28 14.73 1.04 1.43
CA ALA A 28 15.07 -0.28 0.89
C ALA A 28 15.17 -1.35 1.99
N ALA A 29 15.56 -0.95 3.21
CA ALA A 29 15.60 -1.83 4.37
C ALA A 29 14.24 -2.52 4.65
N GLU A 30 13.10 -1.86 4.42
CA GLU A 30 11.78 -2.51 4.57
C GLU A 30 11.60 -3.69 3.61
N HIS A 31 12.21 -3.60 2.42
CA HIS A 31 12.16 -4.63 1.40
C HIS A 31 13.21 -5.72 1.61
N GLN A 32 14.26 -5.45 2.39
CA GLN A 32 15.30 -6.42 2.73
C GLN A 32 15.08 -7.11 4.08
N ARG A 33 14.14 -6.63 4.90
CA ARG A 33 13.88 -7.19 6.23
C ARG A 33 13.63 -8.69 6.16
N PHE A 34 14.54 -9.44 6.77
CA PHE A 34 14.42 -10.88 6.93
C PHE A 34 13.16 -11.19 7.75
N HIS A 35 12.30 -12.03 7.20
CA HIS A 35 11.13 -12.48 7.92
C HIS A 35 11.47 -13.68 8.80
N SER A 36 11.85 -14.81 8.21
CA SER A 36 12.28 -16.01 8.95
C SER A 36 13.04 -16.99 8.06
N VAL A 37 13.61 -18.04 8.64
CA VAL A 37 14.35 -19.07 7.88
C VAL A 37 13.47 -19.83 6.87
N TRP A 38 12.15 -19.74 6.99
CA TRP A 38 11.18 -20.39 6.12
C TRP A 38 10.61 -19.46 5.05
N ARG A 39 10.89 -18.15 5.15
CA ARG A 39 10.27 -17.16 4.29
C ARG A 39 11.15 -15.93 4.11
N GLY A 40 11.42 -15.61 2.85
CA GLY A 40 12.15 -14.40 2.47
C GLY A 40 11.41 -13.12 2.88
N SER A 41 12.04 -11.99 2.60
CA SER A 41 11.46 -10.67 2.87
C SER A 41 10.11 -10.49 2.16
N TYR A 42 9.15 -9.88 2.86
CA TYR A 42 7.85 -9.53 2.28
C TYR A 42 7.89 -8.25 1.48
N GLY A 43 8.76 -7.31 1.85
CA GLY A 43 8.64 -5.93 1.42
C GLY A 43 7.39 -5.26 1.94
N SER A 44 7.07 -4.14 1.31
CA SER A 44 6.01 -3.26 1.80
C SER A 44 4.63 -3.80 1.46
N ILE A 45 3.69 -3.63 2.40
CA ILE A 45 2.26 -3.85 2.17
C ILE A 45 1.60 -2.53 1.76
N VAL A 46 0.82 -2.59 0.67
CA VAL A 46 0.00 -1.47 0.19
C VAL A 46 -1.46 -1.84 0.43
N THR A 47 -2.22 -0.96 1.07
CA THR A 47 -3.66 -1.12 1.23
C THR A 47 -4.39 0.06 0.61
N ALA A 48 -5.50 -0.21 -0.08
CA ALA A 48 -6.36 0.80 -0.68
C ALA A 48 -7.81 0.55 -0.26
N ILE A 49 -8.49 1.60 0.18
CA ILE A 49 -9.90 1.57 0.58
C ILE A 49 -10.63 2.68 -0.18
N VAL A 50 -11.71 2.30 -0.85
CA VAL A 50 -12.65 3.24 -1.47
C VAL A 50 -13.96 3.20 -0.69
N ARG A 51 -14.45 4.36 -0.30
CA ARG A 51 -15.80 4.57 0.26
C ARG A 51 -16.60 5.43 -0.71
N LEU A 52 -17.75 4.96 -1.16
CA LEU A 52 -18.70 5.74 -1.97
C LEU A 52 -19.59 6.61 -1.08
N GLU A 53 -20.25 7.61 -1.67
CA GLU A 53 -21.15 8.54 -0.95
C GLU A 53 -22.36 7.82 -0.34
N ASP A 54 -22.81 6.75 -1.00
CA ASP A 54 -23.89 5.87 -0.52
C ASP A 54 -23.48 4.93 0.63
N GLY A 55 -22.26 5.10 1.17
CA GLY A 55 -21.76 4.31 2.29
C GLY A 55 -21.15 2.97 1.91
N ARG A 56 -21.24 2.50 0.65
CA ARG A 56 -20.57 1.26 0.23
C ARG A 56 -19.05 1.41 0.28
N SER A 57 -18.37 0.32 0.61
CA SER A 57 -16.91 0.26 0.65
C SER A 57 -16.39 -0.92 -0.14
N ALA A 58 -15.21 -0.73 -0.73
CA ALA A 58 -14.38 -1.80 -1.27
C ALA A 58 -12.93 -1.56 -0.84
N GLY A 59 -12.14 -2.63 -0.79
CA GLY A 59 -10.73 -2.53 -0.48
C GLY A 59 -9.92 -3.58 -1.22
N ALA A 60 -8.64 -3.29 -1.38
CA ALA A 60 -7.65 -4.21 -1.93
C ALA A 60 -6.33 -4.03 -1.18
N TYR A 61 -5.50 -5.06 -1.16
CA TYR A 61 -4.14 -4.97 -0.67
C TYR A 61 -3.19 -5.78 -1.55
N LEU A 62 -1.92 -5.41 -1.52
CA LEU A 62 -0.83 -6.11 -2.20
C LEU A 62 0.42 -6.05 -1.32
N VAL A 63 1.21 -7.13 -1.35
CA VAL A 63 2.57 -7.14 -0.84
C VAL A 63 3.52 -6.98 -2.03
N THR A 64 4.39 -5.98 -1.98
CA THR A 64 5.28 -5.60 -3.10
C THR A 64 6.36 -6.64 -3.43
N GLY A 65 6.59 -7.58 -2.50
CA GLY A 65 7.71 -8.50 -2.58
C GLY A 65 8.96 -7.89 -1.96
N GLY A 66 9.71 -8.73 -1.27
CA GLY A 66 11.01 -8.35 -0.77
C GLY A 66 12.04 -8.27 -1.88
N ILE A 67 13.16 -7.61 -1.57
CA ILE A 67 14.36 -7.58 -2.39
C ILE A 67 15.51 -8.17 -1.55
N GLY A 68 16.42 -8.87 -2.21
CA GLY A 68 17.61 -9.48 -1.63
C GLY A 68 18.84 -9.11 -2.45
#